data_AF-A0A7D5L8N1-F1
#
_entry.id   AF-A0A7D5L8N1-F1
#
_cell.length_a   1.000
_cell.length_b   1.000
_cell.length_c   1.000
_cell.angle_alpha   90.00
_cell.angle_beta   90.00
_cell.angle_gamma   90.00
#
_symmetry.space_group_name_H-M   'P 1'
#
loop_
_entity.id
_entity.type
_entity.pdbx_description
1 polymer ?
#
loop_
_entity_poly.entity_id
_entity_poly.type
_entity_poly.pdbx_seq_one_letter_code
_entity_poly.pdbx_strand_id
1 'polypeptide(L)' 'MSPGEIRPSYGLHGEVDLGGRELDHLEEYRDSRPVRVGNAAADQRQIDVYGELIFALSVAVHHGWEIGEDD' A
#
# COMPACT_ATOMS: atom_id res chain seq x y z
N MET A 1 -11.62 4.29 -12.82
CA MET A 1 -10.95 3.11 -12.26
C MET A 1 -11.98 2.01 -12.13
N SER A 2 -11.76 0.91 -12.82
CA SER A 2 -12.39 -0.36 -12.50
C SER A 2 -11.82 -0.90 -11.19
N PRO A 3 -12.53 -1.78 -10.46
CA PRO A 3 -12.05 -2.36 -9.21
C PRO A 3 -10.66 -3.03 -9.31
N GLY A 4 -10.33 -3.61 -10.47
CA GLY A 4 -9.03 -4.23 -10.71
C GLY A 4 -7.87 -3.26 -10.93
N GLU A 5 -8.14 -1.97 -11.10
CA GLU A 5 -7.12 -0.92 -11.26
C GLU A 5 -6.77 -0.22 -9.94
N ILE A 6 -7.48 -0.55 -8.85
CA ILE A 6 -7.20 -0.02 -7.51
C ILE A 6 -5.93 -0.68 -6.97
N ARG A 7 -4.99 0.13 -6.49
CA ARG A 7 -3.74 -0.29 -5.88
C ARG A 7 -3.84 -0.18 -4.35
N PRO A 8 -3.10 -1.01 -3.58
CA PRO A 8 -3.04 -0.89 -2.13
C PRO A 8 -2.39 0.43 -1.64
N SER A 9 -1.53 1.04 -2.45
CA SER A 9 -0.81 2.26 -2.07
C SER A 9 -0.73 3.26 -3.22
N TYR A 10 -0.77 4.54 -2.84
CA TYR A 10 -0.66 5.71 -3.72
C TYR A 10 0.18 6.78 -3.05
N GLY A 11 0.76 7.68 -3.85
CA GLY A 11 1.37 8.90 -3.36
C GLY A 11 0.32 9.88 -2.85
N LEU A 12 0.77 10.92 -2.15
CA LEU A 12 -0.14 11.92 -1.55
C LEU A 12 -1.06 12.59 -2.58
N HIS A 13 -0.61 12.71 -3.83
CA HIS A 13 -1.39 13.29 -4.93
C HIS A 13 -1.92 12.24 -5.90
N GLY A 14 -1.96 10.97 -5.50
CA GLY A 14 -2.48 9.87 -6.31
C GLY A 14 -1.46 9.24 -7.27
N GLU A 15 -0.18 9.50 -7.07
CA GLU A 15 0.88 8.87 -7.87
C GLU A 15 0.87 7.35 -7.67
N VAL A 16 0.99 6.60 -8.77
CA VAL A 16 1.00 5.14 -8.77
C VAL A 16 2.40 4.55 -8.87
N ASP A 17 3.36 5.36 -9.31
CA ASP A 17 4.78 5.02 -9.31
C ASP A 17 5.35 5.38 -7.94
N LEU A 18 5.47 4.34 -7.10
CA LEU A 18 6.00 4.42 -5.75
C LEU A 18 7.40 3.80 -5.65
N GLY A 19 8.04 3.61 -6.80
CA GLY A 19 9.35 2.98 -6.91
C GLY A 19 10.41 3.66 -6.05
N GLY A 20 11.41 2.87 -5.66
CA GLY A 20 12.57 3.40 -4.98
C GLY A 20 13.49 4.18 -5.93
N ARG A 21 14.17 5.20 -5.42
CA ARG A 21 15.32 5.83 -6.09
C ARG A 21 16.59 5.69 -5.27
N GLU A 22 17.72 5.58 -5.95
CA GLU A 22 19.05 5.63 -5.33
C GLU A 22 19.46 7.08 -5.10
N LEU A 23 20.17 7.33 -3.99
CA LEU A 23 20.67 8.66 -3.61
C LEU A 23 22.21 8.67 -3.64
N ASP A 24 22.77 8.97 -4.80
CA ASP A 24 24.23 8.89 -5.05
C ASP A 24 25.06 9.92 -4.25
N HIS A 25 24.40 10.92 -3.66
CA HIS A 25 25.03 12.02 -2.94
C HIS A 25 25.11 11.80 -1.43
N LEU A 26 24.52 10.70 -0.91
CA LEU A 26 24.57 10.39 0.52
C LEU A 26 25.67 9.35 0.79
N GLU A 27 26.48 9.61 1.80
CA GLU A 27 27.43 8.62 2.32
C GLU A 27 26.67 7.48 3.02
N GLU A 28 27.18 6.26 2.86
CA GLU A 28 26.52 5.11 3.45
C GLU A 28 26.62 5.10 4.98
N TYR A 29 25.63 4.43 5.56
CA TYR A 29 25.69 4.00 6.94
C TYR A 29 26.07 2.52 7.00
N ARG A 30 27.17 2.19 7.70
CA ARG A 30 27.60 0.80 7.98
C ARG A 30 27.65 -0.09 6.72
N ASP A 31 28.36 0.37 5.68
CA ASP A 31 28.56 -0.37 4.42
C ASP A 31 27.28 -0.77 3.67
N SER A 32 26.13 -0.18 3.99
CA SER A 32 24.86 -0.45 3.31
C SER A 32 24.79 0.33 1.98
N ARG A 33 25.50 -0.16 0.96
CA ARG A 33 25.39 0.34 -0.43
C ARG A 33 24.34 -0.44 -1.21
N PRO A 34 23.49 0.22 -2.02
CA PRO A 34 23.29 1.68 -2.14
C PRO A 34 22.23 2.22 -1.16
N VAL A 35 22.26 3.53 -0.90
CA VAL A 35 21.18 4.22 -0.17
C VAL A 35 19.97 4.39 -1.09
N ARG A 36 18.85 3.75 -0.72
CA ARG A 36 17.58 3.80 -1.46
C ARG A 36 16.49 4.45 -0.61
N VAL A 37 15.64 5.26 -1.24
CA VAL A 37 14.42 5.80 -0.62
C VAL A 37 13.19 5.48 -1.48
N GLY A 38 12.04 5.28 -0.86
CA GLY A 38 10.77 4.94 -1.53
C GLY A 38 10.19 3.60 -1.06
N ASN A 39 9.16 3.11 -1.75
CA ASN A 39 8.48 1.85 -1.42
C ASN A 39 8.80 0.76 -2.44
N ALA A 40 9.88 0.01 -2.21
CA ALA A 40 10.27 -1.11 -3.08
C ALA A 40 9.27 -2.30 -3.08
N ALA A 41 8.27 -2.30 -2.20
CA ALA A 41 7.22 -3.31 -2.18
C ALA A 41 6.02 -2.94 -3.07
N ALA A 42 6.01 -1.77 -3.71
CA ALA A 42 4.91 -1.30 -4.53
C ALA A 42 4.53 -2.27 -5.67
N ASP A 43 5.51 -2.95 -6.27
CA ASP A 43 5.30 -3.92 -7.36
C ASP A 43 5.06 -5.36 -6.85
N GLN A 44 5.22 -5.58 -5.55
CA GLN A 44 5.01 -6.91 -4.96
C GLN A 44 3.52 -7.13 -4.72
N ARG A 45 3.08 -8.38 -4.82
CA ARG A 45 1.72 -8.76 -4.44
C ARG A 45 1.56 -8.57 -2.93
N GLN A 46 0.85 -7.51 -2.54
CA GLN A 46 0.57 -7.23 -1.13
C GLN A 46 -0.68 -7.99 -0.69
N ILE A 47 -0.54 -8.81 0.34
CA ILE A 47 -1.60 -9.68 0.88
C ILE A 47 -2.30 -9.07 2.10
N ASP A 48 -1.79 -7.95 2.61
CA ASP A 48 -2.32 -7.18 3.74
C ASP A 48 -3.68 -6.54 3.43
N VAL A 49 -3.96 -6.23 2.14
CA VAL A 49 -5.26 -5.69 1.69
C VAL A 49 -6.45 -6.53 2.15
N TYR A 50 -6.31 -7.85 2.23
CA TYR A 50 -7.38 -8.72 2.74
C TYR A 50 -7.63 -8.49 4.24
N GLY A 51 -6.57 -8.27 5.01
CA GLY A 51 -6.66 -7.95 6.43
C GLY A 51 -7.33 -6.60 6.67
N GLU A 52 -6.96 -5.58 5.88
CA GLU A 52 -7.55 -4.24 5.96
C GLU A 52 -9.05 -4.27 5.64
N LEU A 53 -9.46 -5.04 4.62
CA LEU A 53 -10.87 -5.22 4.25
C LEU A 53 -11.67 -5.91 5.36
N ILE A 54 -11.14 -7.01 5.92
CA ILE A 54 -11.78 -7.72 7.03
C ILE A 54 -11.90 -6.81 8.25
N PHE A 55 -10.87 -6.02 8.54
CA PHE A 55 -10.88 -5.08 9.65
C PHE A 55 -11.91 -3.96 9.44
N ALA A 56 -11.94 -3.34 8.27
CA ALA A 56 -12.93 -2.32 7.92
C ALA A 56 -14.37 -2.85 8.05
N LEU A 57 -14.60 -4.08 7.60
CA LEU A 57 -15.89 -4.76 7.73
C LEU A 57 -16.26 -5.03 9.19
N SER A 58 -15.31 -5.53 9.97
CA SER A 58 -15.47 -5.75 11.41
C SER A 58 -15.84 -4.46 12.15
N VAL A 59 -15.15 -3.36 11.85
CA VAL A 59 -15.46 -2.02 12.38
C VAL A 59 -16.86 -1.57 11.98
N ALA A 60 -17.23 -1.72 10.71
CA ALA A 60 -18.56 -1.35 10.23
C ALA A 60 -19.68 -2.11 10.95
N VAL A 61 -19.55 -3.45 11.07
CA VAL A 61 -20.50 -4.31 11.79
C VAL A 61 -20.57 -3.93 13.27
N HIS A 62 -19.43 -3.65 13.90
CA HIS A 62 -19.40 -3.18 15.28
C HIS A 62 -20.15 -1.85 15.48
N HIS A 63 -20.22 -1.01 14.45
CA HIS A 63 -20.99 0.23 14.42
C HIS A 63 -22.43 0.07 13.91
N GLY A 64 -22.92 -1.17 13.80
CA GLY A 64 -24.32 -1.48 13.48
C GLY A 64 -24.64 -1.55 11.99
N TRP A 65 -23.63 -1.65 11.12
CA TRP A 65 -23.87 -1.98 9.72
C TRP A 65 -24.22 -3.47 9.59
N GLU A 66 -25.32 -3.75 8.89
CA GLU A 66 -25.66 -5.12 8.50
C GLU A 66 -25.03 -5.43 7.14
N ILE A 67 -24.41 -6.61 7.03
CA ILE A 67 -23.88 -7.10 5.76
C ILE A 67 -25.00 -7.90 5.10
N GLY A 68 -25.66 -7.29 4.12
CA GLY A 68 -26.61 -7.97 3.25
C GLY A 68 -25.90 -8.63 2.07
N GLU A 69 -26.56 -9.60 1.46
CA GLU A 69 -26.27 -9.95 0.06
C GLU A 69 -26.97 -8.89 -0.81
N ASP A 70 -26.24 -8.27 -1.73
CA ASP A 70 -26.86 -7.48 -2.80
C ASP A 70 -27.54 -8.48 -3.77
N ASP A 71 -28.85 -8.34 -3.99
CA ASP A 71 -29.62 -9.06 -5.03
C ASP A 71 -29.10 -8.79 -6.45
#